data_AF-A0A524C9R5-F1
#
_entry.id   AF-A0A524C9R5-F1
#
_cell.length_a   1.000
_cell.length_b   1.000
_cell.length_c   1.000
_cell.angle_alpha   90.00
_cell.angle_beta   90.00
_cell.angle_gamma   90.00
#
_symmetry.space_group_name_H-M   'P 1'
#
loop_
_entity.id
_entity.type
_entity.pdbx_description
1 polymer ?
#
loop_
_entity_poly.entity_id
_entity_poly.type
_entity_poly.pdbx_seq_one_letter_code
_entity_poly.pdbx_strand_id
1 'polypeptide(L)'
;MPTLELKIERLEKLVGKELNIKDLEYDLQWISLDLEDVNEEEQTIKVEYNPNRPDFASPEGIARALKGYYEIETGVPEYTMNSSGITLNVSSEVKKVRPYIVAGVVREVFLDEDEVATLMNIQEHLHWAVGRDRKKVAIG
;
A
#
# COMPACT_ATOMS: atom_id res chain seq x y z
N MET A 1 -8.39 2.01 13.67
CA MET A 1 -7.52 2.74 12.72
C MET A 1 -7.90 2.26 11.30
N PRO A 2 -7.18 2.52 10.18
CA PRO A 2 -7.58 1.98 8.89
C PRO A 2 -7.35 0.47 8.86
N THR A 3 -8.28 -0.24 8.22
CA THR A 3 -8.27 -1.69 8.15
C THR A 3 -8.09 -2.15 6.71
N LEU A 4 -7.48 -3.31 6.53
CA LEU A 4 -7.22 -3.90 5.23
C LEU A 4 -7.50 -5.40 5.31
N GLU A 5 -8.22 -5.91 4.32
CA GLU A 5 -8.41 -7.34 4.14
C GLU A 5 -7.33 -7.89 3.20
N LEU A 6 -6.67 -8.98 3.63
CA LEU A 6 -5.60 -9.64 2.91
C LEU A 6 -6.07 -11.02 2.47
N LYS A 7 -6.09 -11.26 1.15
CA LYS A 7 -6.24 -12.61 0.59
C LYS A 7 -4.91 -13.35 0.71
N ILE A 8 -4.90 -14.51 1.35
CA ILE A 8 -3.67 -15.28 1.61
C ILE A 8 -2.97 -15.64 0.30
N GLU A 9 -3.69 -16.16 -0.68
CA GLU A 9 -3.14 -16.54 -1.99
C GLU A 9 -2.38 -15.38 -2.66
N ARG A 10 -2.92 -14.15 -2.56
CA ARG A 10 -2.26 -12.95 -3.12
C ARG A 10 -0.99 -12.60 -2.34
N LEU A 11 -1.06 -12.69 -1.01
CA LEU A 11 0.09 -12.40 -0.16
C LEU A 11 1.22 -13.41 -0.38
N GLU A 12 0.91 -14.69 -0.55
CA GLU A 12 1.87 -15.75 -0.91
C GLU A 12 2.57 -15.45 -2.24
N LYS A 13 1.82 -15.05 -3.28
CA LYS A 13 2.38 -14.64 -4.57
C LYS A 13 3.32 -13.45 -4.44
N LEU A 14 2.94 -12.44 -3.64
CA LEU A 14 3.73 -11.23 -3.43
C LEU A 14 5.00 -11.51 -2.62
N VAL A 15 4.89 -12.31 -1.56
CA VAL A 15 6.02 -12.69 -0.70
C VAL A 15 6.94 -13.69 -1.40
N GLY A 16 6.40 -14.56 -2.24
CA GLY A 16 7.12 -15.63 -2.95
C GLY A 16 7.31 -16.90 -2.12
N LYS A 17 6.40 -17.17 -1.17
CA LYS A 17 6.44 -18.33 -0.27
C LYS A 17 5.01 -18.72 0.13
N GLU A 18 4.78 -20.00 0.38
CA GLU A 18 3.56 -20.49 1.04
C GLU A 18 3.47 -19.97 2.49
N LEU A 19 2.27 -19.56 2.90
CA LEU A 19 1.99 -18.95 4.19
C LEU A 19 0.92 -19.76 4.92
N ASN A 20 1.26 -20.30 6.10
CA ASN A 20 0.28 -20.89 6.98
C ASN A 20 -0.42 -19.78 7.78
N ILE A 21 -1.76 -19.80 7.85
CA ILE A 21 -2.55 -18.78 8.56
C ILE A 21 -2.08 -18.61 10.02
N LYS A 22 -1.85 -19.71 10.74
CA LYS A 22 -1.50 -19.64 12.18
C LYS A 22 -0.16 -19.00 12.43
N ASP A 23 0.83 -19.30 11.59
CA ASP A 23 2.15 -18.68 11.68
C ASP A 23 2.06 -17.22 11.23
N LEU A 24 1.32 -16.95 10.15
CA LEU A 24 1.13 -15.62 9.59
C LEU A 24 0.46 -14.67 10.57
N GLU A 25 -0.52 -15.13 11.36
CA GLU A 25 -1.12 -14.33 12.43
C GLU A 25 -0.05 -13.76 13.39
N TYR A 26 0.87 -14.61 13.82
CA TYR A 26 1.96 -14.21 14.70
C TYR A 26 2.95 -13.27 13.99
N ASP A 27 3.29 -13.58 12.74
CA ASP A 27 4.26 -12.83 11.94
C ASP A 27 3.77 -11.42 11.59
N LEU A 28 2.46 -11.26 11.31
CA LEU A 28 1.84 -9.95 11.06
C LEU A 28 1.93 -9.03 12.28
N GLN A 29 1.78 -9.57 13.49
CA GLN A 29 1.95 -8.80 14.74
C GLN A 29 3.39 -8.31 14.91
N TRP A 30 4.39 -9.11 14.55
CA TRP A 30 5.80 -8.71 14.63
C TRP A 30 6.16 -7.54 13.72
N ILE A 31 5.49 -7.40 12.58
CA ILE A 31 5.66 -6.25 11.70
C ILE A 31 4.75 -5.08 12.06
N SER A 32 4.13 -5.08 13.24
CA SER A 32 3.27 -4.02 13.79
C SER A 32 1.89 -3.88 13.13
N LEU A 33 1.28 -5.01 12.74
CA LEU A 33 -0.12 -5.07 12.34
C LEU A 33 -0.96 -5.69 13.45
N ASP A 34 -2.12 -5.11 13.72
CA ASP A 34 -3.08 -5.65 14.67
C ASP A 34 -4.07 -6.53 13.92
N LEU A 35 -4.25 -7.79 14.35
CA LEU A 35 -5.23 -8.69 13.74
C LEU A 35 -6.64 -8.30 14.18
N GLU A 36 -7.56 -8.12 13.24
CA GLU A 36 -8.98 -7.89 13.55
C GLU A 36 -9.83 -9.16 13.38
N ASP A 37 -9.63 -9.89 12.28
CA ASP A 37 -10.44 -11.07 11.95
C ASP A 37 -9.65 -12.04 11.06
N VAL A 38 -9.97 -13.32 11.17
CA VAL A 38 -9.37 -14.40 10.37
C VAL A 38 -10.47 -15.30 9.86
N ASN A 39 -10.59 -15.40 8.54
CA ASN A 39 -11.55 -16.29 7.89
C ASN A 39 -10.79 -17.43 7.19
N GLU A 40 -10.77 -18.59 7.85
CA GLU A 40 -10.11 -19.79 7.31
C GLU A 40 -10.84 -20.37 6.08
N GLU A 41 -12.16 -20.18 5.94
CA GLU A 41 -12.92 -20.72 4.79
C GLU A 41 -12.61 -19.93 3.52
N GLU A 42 -12.61 -18.61 3.63
CA GLU A 42 -12.34 -17.68 2.51
C GLU A 42 -10.85 -17.39 2.31
N GLN A 43 -9.98 -17.92 3.17
CA GLN A 43 -8.54 -17.68 3.16
C GLN A 43 -8.20 -16.17 3.17
N THR A 44 -8.80 -15.45 4.12
CA THR A 44 -8.56 -14.01 4.33
C THR A 44 -8.20 -13.67 5.77
N ILE A 45 -7.37 -12.64 5.93
CA ILE A 45 -7.04 -12.04 7.23
C ILE A 45 -7.31 -10.55 7.14
N LYS A 46 -8.09 -10.02 8.09
CA LYS A 46 -8.31 -8.59 8.24
C LYS A 46 -7.35 -8.03 9.28
N VAL A 47 -6.61 -7.01 8.90
CA VAL A 47 -5.63 -6.34 9.75
C VAL A 47 -5.91 -4.85 9.89
N GLU A 48 -5.54 -4.30 11.03
CA GLU A 48 -5.45 -2.87 11.28
C GLU A 48 -3.98 -2.44 11.25
N TYR A 49 -3.68 -1.30 10.64
CA TYR A 49 -2.33 -0.76 10.57
C TYR A 49 -2.25 0.66 11.12
N ASN A 50 -1.07 1.04 11.61
CA ASN A 50 -0.85 2.38 12.13
C ASN A 50 -0.89 3.42 10.98
N PRO A 51 -1.67 4.51 11.09
CA PRO A 51 -1.71 5.58 10.07
C PRO A 51 -0.36 6.23 9.77
N ASN A 52 0.62 6.13 10.68
CA ASN A 52 1.99 6.60 10.48
C ASN A 52 2.82 5.66 9.56
N ARG A 53 2.29 4.48 9.22
CA ARG A 53 2.84 3.51 8.25
C ARG A 53 1.91 3.42 7.04
N PRO A 54 1.76 4.50 6.25
CA PRO A 54 0.90 4.50 5.07
C PRO A 54 1.32 3.47 4.01
N ASP A 55 2.56 2.98 4.08
CA ASP A 55 3.02 1.87 3.27
C ASP A 55 2.28 0.55 3.56
N PHE A 56 1.63 0.40 4.72
CA PHE A 56 0.78 -0.75 5.04
C PHE A 56 -0.66 -0.62 4.54
N ALA A 57 -0.97 0.44 3.79
CA ALA A 57 -2.28 0.60 3.15
C ALA A 57 -2.54 -0.40 2.00
N SER A 58 -1.59 -1.30 1.70
CA SER A 58 -1.72 -2.26 0.62
C SER A 58 -1.09 -3.63 0.93
N PRO A 59 -1.56 -4.71 0.28
CA PRO A 59 -0.94 -6.02 0.36
C PRO A 59 0.53 -6.01 -0.07
N GLU A 60 0.91 -5.20 -1.07
CA GLU A 60 2.30 -5.10 -1.57
C GLU A 60 3.24 -4.52 -0.52
N GLY A 61 2.80 -3.53 0.24
CA GLY A 61 3.62 -2.92 1.28
C GLY A 61 3.78 -3.84 2.50
N ILE A 62 2.72 -4.57 2.86
CA ILE A 62 2.77 -5.60 3.91
C ILE A 62 3.67 -6.76 3.46
N ALA A 63 3.52 -7.24 2.22
CA ALA A 63 4.37 -8.28 1.66
C ALA A 63 5.84 -7.87 1.66
N ARG A 64 6.16 -6.61 1.33
CA ARG A 64 7.53 -6.09 1.39
C ARG A 64 8.10 -6.15 2.81
N ALA A 65 7.31 -5.83 3.83
CA ALA A 65 7.75 -5.97 5.21
C ALA A 65 7.94 -7.45 5.63
N LEU A 66 7.01 -8.32 5.21
CA LEU A 66 7.13 -9.76 5.44
C LEU A 66 8.37 -10.37 4.78
N LYS A 67 8.72 -9.95 3.55
CA LYS A 67 9.96 -10.38 2.89
C LYS A 67 11.20 -10.04 3.72
N GLY A 68 11.25 -8.85 4.30
CA GLY A 68 12.33 -8.45 5.21
C GLY A 68 12.32 -9.28 6.50
N TYR A 69 11.15 -9.50 7.09
CA TYR A 69 10.97 -10.30 8.30
C TYR A 69 11.38 -11.78 8.10
N TYR A 70 11.07 -12.38 6.95
CA TYR A 70 11.49 -13.74 6.59
C TYR A 70 12.88 -13.83 5.97
N GLU A 71 13.64 -12.73 5.94
CA GLU A 71 14.99 -12.65 5.34
C GLU A 71 15.05 -13.05 3.84
N ILE A 72 13.93 -12.95 3.12
CA ILE A 72 13.83 -13.26 1.67
C ILE A 72 14.48 -12.14 0.86
N GLU A 73 14.18 -10.88 1.21
CA GLU A 73 14.73 -9.69 0.58
C GLU A 73 15.08 -8.70 1.69
N THR A 74 16.37 -8.37 1.81
CA THR A 74 16.90 -7.54 2.90
C THR A 74 17.62 -6.32 2.34
N GLY A 75 17.75 -5.29 3.18
CA GLY A 75 18.33 -4.01 2.79
C GLY A 75 17.29 -3.01 2.29
N VAL A 76 17.78 -1.90 1.75
CA VAL A 76 16.92 -0.82 1.24
C VAL A 76 16.47 -1.19 -0.18
N PRO A 77 15.16 -1.17 -0.49
CA PRO A 77 14.70 -1.44 -1.84
C PRO A 77 15.21 -0.38 -2.81
N GLU A 78 15.73 -0.81 -3.95
CA GLU A 78 16.19 0.08 -5.02
C GLU A 78 15.07 0.29 -6.05
N TYR A 79 14.75 1.55 -6.34
CA TYR A 79 13.78 1.92 -7.37
C TYR A 79 14.48 2.69 -8.49
N THR A 80 14.51 2.10 -9.68
CA THR A 80 15.05 2.78 -10.87
C THR A 80 13.99 3.70 -11.46
N MET A 81 14.33 4.97 -11.63
CA MET A 81 13.45 5.97 -12.26
C MET A 81 14.09 6.52 -13.53
N ASN A 82 13.27 6.73 -14.56
CA ASN A 82 13.67 7.32 -15.82
C ASN A 82 12.90 8.63 -16.07
N SER A 83 13.45 9.51 -16.91
CA SER A 83 12.74 10.72 -17.34
C SER A 83 11.45 10.34 -18.08
N SER A 84 10.32 10.91 -17.67
CA SER A 84 9.00 10.61 -18.27
C SER A 84 8.79 11.28 -19.63
N GLY A 85 9.56 12.33 -19.93
CA GLY A 85 9.34 13.23 -21.07
C GLY A 85 8.12 14.16 -20.92
N ILE A 86 7.45 14.13 -19.76
CA ILE A 86 6.22 14.90 -19.51
C ILE A 86 6.54 16.09 -18.59
N THR A 87 6.05 17.27 -18.97
CA THR A 87 6.18 18.49 -18.17
C THR A 87 4.82 18.88 -17.58
N LEU A 88 4.77 19.02 -16.25
CA LEU A 88 3.59 19.50 -15.53
C LEU A 88 3.80 20.97 -15.13
N ASN A 89 2.99 21.87 -15.69
CA ASN A 89 3.07 23.30 -15.42
C ASN A 89 2.02 23.73 -14.40
N VAL A 90 2.44 24.45 -13.35
CA VAL A 90 1.55 24.96 -12.30
C VAL A 90 1.29 26.43 -12.50
N SER A 91 0.03 26.80 -12.75
CA SER A 91 -0.37 28.21 -12.90
C SER A 91 -0.18 28.97 -11.59
N SER A 92 0.28 30.23 -11.67
CA SER A 92 0.36 31.11 -10.50
C SER A 92 -1.02 31.41 -9.89
N GLU A 93 -2.10 31.22 -10.65
CA GLU A 93 -3.49 31.44 -10.20
C GLU A 93 -3.87 30.51 -9.05
N VAL A 94 -3.33 29.28 -9.01
CA VAL A 94 -3.66 28.30 -7.96
C VAL A 94 -2.88 28.54 -6.67
N LYS A 95 -1.96 29.52 -6.63
CA LYS A 95 -1.04 29.75 -5.49
C LYS A 95 -1.76 29.97 -4.15
N LYS A 96 -2.94 30.61 -4.17
CA LYS A 96 -3.74 30.89 -2.97
C LYS A 96 -4.74 29.77 -2.62
N VAL A 97 -4.90 28.78 -3.50
CA VAL A 97 -5.89 27.69 -3.35
C VAL A 97 -5.18 26.37 -3.07
N ARG A 98 -4.37 25.88 -4.02
CA ARG A 98 -3.55 24.67 -3.91
C ARG A 98 -2.25 24.85 -4.72
N PRO A 99 -1.19 25.37 -4.08
CA PRO A 99 0.02 25.82 -4.79
C PRO A 99 0.93 24.69 -5.32
N TYR A 100 0.77 23.47 -4.84
CA TYR A 100 1.69 22.36 -5.12
C TYR A 100 0.96 21.20 -5.79
N ILE A 101 1.64 20.60 -6.76
CA ILE A 101 1.24 19.34 -7.41
C ILE A 101 2.51 18.56 -7.74
N VAL A 102 2.43 17.25 -7.56
CA VAL A 102 3.47 16.29 -7.94
C VAL A 102 2.77 15.18 -8.71
N ALA A 103 3.42 14.66 -9.75
CA ALA A 103 2.90 13.56 -10.56
C ALA A 103 4.02 12.56 -10.87
N GLY A 104 3.66 11.30 -11.01
CA GLY A 104 4.51 10.22 -11.47
C GLY A 104 3.84 9.48 -12.62
N VAL A 105 4.63 8.82 -13.46
CA VAL A 105 4.12 7.97 -14.54
C VAL A 105 4.70 6.58 -14.38
N VAL A 106 3.82 5.60 -14.24
CA VAL A 106 4.16 4.18 -14.26
C VAL A 106 3.68 3.63 -15.59
N ARG A 107 4.55 2.90 -16.30
CA ARG A 107 4.26 2.34 -17.64
C ARG A 107 4.22 0.82 -17.54
N GLU A 108 3.58 0.20 -18.53
CA GLU A 108 3.53 -1.26 -18.66
C GLU A 108 2.92 -1.95 -17.42
N VAL A 109 1.90 -1.29 -16.85
CA VAL A 109 1.16 -1.83 -15.72
C VAL A 109 0.07 -2.74 -16.24
N PHE A 110 0.02 -3.96 -15.70
CA PHE A 110 -1.12 -4.85 -15.83
C PHE A 110 -2.02 -4.59 -14.63
N LEU A 111 -3.29 -4.31 -14.90
CA LEU A 111 -4.29 -4.00 -13.88
C LEU A 111 -5.52 -4.87 -14.12
N ASP A 112 -5.80 -5.74 -13.17
CA ASP A 112 -7.07 -6.44 -12.99
C ASP A 112 -7.98 -5.70 -11.98
N GLU A 113 -9.15 -6.26 -11.72
CA GLU A 113 -10.14 -5.66 -10.83
C GLU A 113 -9.62 -5.55 -9.38
N ASP A 114 -8.89 -6.55 -8.90
CA ASP A 114 -8.33 -6.58 -7.54
C ASP A 114 -7.21 -5.53 -7.40
N GLU A 115 -6.36 -5.37 -8.42
CA GLU A 115 -5.28 -4.37 -8.47
C GLU A 115 -5.85 -2.95 -8.51
N VAL A 116 -6.86 -2.70 -9.33
CA VAL A 116 -7.55 -1.39 -9.37
C VAL A 116 -8.22 -1.08 -8.03
N ALA A 117 -8.94 -2.04 -7.45
CA ALA A 117 -9.58 -1.86 -6.14
C ALA A 117 -8.55 -1.56 -5.04
N THR A 118 -7.38 -2.21 -5.10
CA THR A 118 -6.27 -1.94 -4.17
C THR A 118 -5.76 -0.51 -4.32
N LEU A 119 -5.53 -0.03 -5.54
CA LEU A 119 -5.07 1.34 -5.79
C LEU A 119 -6.08 2.37 -5.29
N MET A 120 -7.39 2.10 -5.46
CA MET A 120 -8.46 2.95 -4.95
C MET A 120 -8.46 2.99 -3.41
N ASN A 121 -8.35 1.84 -2.75
CA ASN A 121 -8.30 1.77 -1.29
C ASN A 121 -7.08 2.52 -0.71
N ILE A 122 -5.89 2.33 -1.30
CA ILE A 122 -4.69 3.10 -0.91
C ILE A 122 -4.96 4.59 -1.03
N GLN A 123 -5.55 5.03 -2.16
CA GLN A 123 -5.87 6.42 -2.41
C GLN A 123 -6.79 7.00 -1.32
N GLU A 124 -7.85 6.26 -0.97
CA GLU A 124 -8.81 6.67 0.06
C GLU A 124 -8.18 6.74 1.45
N HIS A 125 -7.40 5.73 1.83
CA HIS A 125 -6.71 5.72 3.11
C HIS A 125 -5.71 6.87 3.23
N LEU A 126 -4.94 7.15 2.17
CA LEU A 126 -4.01 8.28 2.13
C LEU A 126 -4.73 9.62 2.18
N HIS A 127 -5.86 9.76 1.48
CA HIS A 127 -6.69 10.97 1.52
C HIS A 127 -7.22 11.27 2.92
N TRP A 128 -7.71 10.23 3.60
CA TRP A 128 -8.26 10.33 4.95
C TRP A 128 -7.16 10.61 5.98
N ALA A 129 -6.13 9.76 6.04
CA ALA A 129 -5.08 9.82 7.07
C ALA A 129 -4.11 10.99 6.86
N VAL A 130 -3.14 10.84 5.95
CA VAL A 130 -2.09 11.83 5.71
C VAL A 130 -2.66 13.09 5.04
N GLY A 131 -3.65 12.90 4.17
CA GLY A 131 -4.33 13.96 3.44
C GLY A 131 -5.31 14.78 4.28
N ARG A 132 -5.66 14.35 5.50
CA ARG A 132 -6.67 14.98 6.37
C ARG A 132 -7.96 15.29 5.62
N ASP A 133 -8.63 14.25 5.16
CA ASP A 133 -9.83 14.34 4.31
C ASP A 133 -9.61 15.22 3.08
N ARG A 134 -8.52 14.95 2.36
CA ARG A 134 -8.08 15.67 1.16
C ARG A 134 -7.72 17.13 1.37
N LYS A 135 -7.78 17.67 2.59
CA LYS A 135 -7.46 19.06 2.89
C LYS A 135 -5.99 19.39 2.63
N LYS A 136 -5.10 18.43 2.88
CA LYS A 136 -3.64 18.55 2.71
C LYS A 136 -3.14 17.94 1.41
N VAL A 137 -3.66 16.77 1.03
CA VAL A 137 -3.22 16.05 -0.16
C VAL A 137 -4.43 15.44 -0.85
N ALA A 138 -4.55 15.63 -2.16
CA ALA A 138 -5.47 14.88 -3.00
C ALA A 138 -4.64 14.17 -4.07
N ILE A 139 -4.94 12.89 -4.26
CA ILE A 139 -4.32 11.98 -5.22
C ILE A 139 -5.39 11.62 -6.24
N GLY A 140 -5.03 11.59 -7.51
CA GLY A 140 -5.88 11.19 -8.62
C GLY A 140 -5.05 10.68 -9.77
#